data_AF-A0AB73U9W7-F1
#
_entry.id   AF-A0AB73U9W7-F1
#
_cell.length_a   1.000
_cell.length_b   1.000
_cell.length_c   1.000
_cell.angle_alpha   90.00
_cell.angle_beta   90.00
_cell.angle_gamma   90.00
#
_symmetry.space_group_name_H-M   'P 1'
#
loop_
_entity.id
_entity.type
_entity.pdbx_description
1 polymer ?
#
loop_
_entity_poly.entity_id
_entity_poly.type
_entity_poly.pdbx_seq_one_letter_code
_entity_poly.pdbx_strand_id
1 'polypeptide(L)'
;MNERAQFLVKYLADEHGIRVGEDIAREDISTQVDSVAKRMRIGRQAAKCYVTEDYLRKFGDHIARVIREAQAADPRRGLRAVPTSE
;
A
#
# COMPACT_ATOMS: atom_id res chain seq x y z
N MET A 1 10.07 -4.90 -10.72
CA MET A 1 8.87 -4.40 -10.00
C MET A 1 8.28 -5.47 -9.10
N ASN A 2 8.23 -6.74 -9.54
CA ASN A 2 7.70 -7.83 -8.73
C ASN A 2 8.41 -7.99 -7.36
N GLU A 3 9.74 -7.94 -7.32
CA GLU A 3 10.49 -8.00 -6.05
C GLU A 3 10.09 -6.90 -5.04
N ARG A 4 9.85 -5.68 -5.54
CA ARG A 4 9.42 -4.55 -4.70
C ARG A 4 7.96 -4.68 -4.24
N ALA A 5 7.10 -5.22 -5.10
CA ALA A 5 5.72 -5.52 -4.74
C ALA A 5 5.66 -6.61 -3.68
N GLN A 6 6.44 -7.69 -3.84
CA GLN A 6 6.56 -8.75 -2.85
C GLN A 6 7.13 -8.25 -1.52
N PHE A 7 8.15 -7.39 -1.58
CA PHE A 7 8.67 -6.73 -0.37
C PHE A 7 7.58 -5.92 0.34
N LEU A 8 6.81 -5.11 -0.38
CA LEU A 8 5.75 -4.30 0.21
C LEU A 8 4.62 -5.15 0.80
N VAL A 9 4.20 -6.22 0.11
CA VAL A 9 3.20 -7.18 0.61
C VAL A 9 3.69 -7.82 1.91
N LYS A 10 4.94 -8.30 1.92
CA LYS A 10 5.53 -8.93 3.10
C LYS A 10 5.66 -7.93 4.26
N TYR A 11 6.14 -6.73 4.00
CA TYR A 11 6.28 -5.68 5.00
C TYR A 11 4.93 -5.30 5.64
N LEU A 12 3.89 -5.12 4.82
CA LEU A 12 2.55 -4.81 5.32
C LEU A 12 1.96 -5.96 6.15
N ALA A 13 2.20 -7.21 5.74
CA ALA A 13 1.73 -8.39 6.48
C ALA A 13 2.48 -8.57 7.81
N ASP A 14 3.81 -8.48 7.79
CA ASP A 14 4.67 -8.78 8.94
C ASP A 14 4.63 -7.65 9.98
N GLU A 15 4.71 -6.38 9.56
CA GLU A 15 4.83 -5.24 10.49
C GLU A 15 3.47 -4.63 10.88
N HIS A 16 2.49 -4.67 9.98
CA HIS A 16 1.19 -4.01 10.20
C HIS A 16 0.01 -4.99 10.25
N GLY A 17 0.21 -6.28 9.99
CA GLY A 17 -0.86 -7.29 9.95
C GLY A 17 -1.83 -7.10 8.77
N ILE A 18 -1.46 -6.32 7.77
CA ILE A 18 -2.31 -5.95 6.63
C ILE A 18 -2.02 -6.88 5.45
N ARG A 19 -3.04 -7.60 5.00
CA ARG A 19 -2.96 -8.46 3.81
C ARG A 19 -3.43 -7.71 2.58
N VAL A 20 -2.55 -7.58 1.60
CA VAL A 20 -2.83 -7.00 0.28
C VAL A 20 -2.34 -7.96 -0.81
N GLY A 21 -3.05 -7.98 -1.95
CA GLY A 21 -2.64 -8.72 -3.13
C GLY A 21 -1.37 -8.12 -3.75
N GLU A 22 -0.54 -8.97 -4.36
CA GLU A 22 0.69 -8.53 -5.06
C GLU A 22 0.36 -7.61 -6.25
N ASP A 23 -0.75 -7.87 -6.91
CA ASP A 23 -1.34 -7.07 -7.98
C ASP A 23 -1.65 -5.64 -7.52
N ILE A 24 -2.31 -5.46 -6.37
CA ILE A 24 -2.58 -4.15 -5.78
C ILE A 24 -1.27 -3.45 -5.40
N ALA A 25 -0.36 -4.14 -4.72
CA ALA A 25 0.94 -3.58 -4.34
C ALA A 25 1.76 -3.13 -5.56
N ARG A 26 1.68 -3.88 -6.67
CA ARG A 26 2.34 -3.53 -7.93
C ARG A 26 1.74 -2.29 -8.56
N GLU A 27 0.42 -2.15 -8.55
CA GLU A 27 -0.28 -0.96 -9.04
C GLU A 27 0.07 0.28 -8.22
N ASP A 28 0.08 0.17 -6.90
CA ASP A 28 0.46 1.26 -6.00
C ASP A 28 1.89 1.72 -6.25
N ILE A 29 2.83 0.78 -6.34
CA ILE A 29 4.24 1.09 -6.66
C ILE A 29 4.35 1.74 -8.04
N SER A 30 3.61 1.24 -9.03
CA SER A 30 3.57 1.82 -10.37
C SER A 30 3.11 3.28 -10.33
N THR A 31 2.03 3.56 -9.59
CA THR A 31 1.49 4.90 -9.38
C THR A 31 2.49 5.83 -8.70
N GLN A 32 3.26 5.33 -7.73
CA GLN A 32 4.32 6.10 -7.09
C GLN A 32 5.49 6.41 -8.06
N VAL A 33 5.90 5.45 -8.88
CA VAL A 33 6.93 5.68 -9.92
C VAL A 33 6.48 6.76 -10.89
N ASP A 34 5.23 6.71 -11.33
CA ASP A 34 4.66 7.70 -12.27
C ASP A 34 4.55 9.09 -11.61
N SER A 35 4.22 9.12 -10.31
CA SER A 35 4.21 10.35 -9.52
C SER A 35 5.61 10.96 -9.37
N VAL A 36 6.65 10.16 -9.13
CA VAL A 36 8.04 10.62 -9.06
C VAL A 36 8.50 11.13 -10.43
N ALA A 37 8.23 10.37 -11.50
CA ALA A 37 8.55 10.77 -12.86
C ALA A 37 7.93 12.14 -13.21
N LYS A 38 6.64 12.34 -12.88
CA LYS A 38 5.93 13.59 -13.12
C LYS A 38 6.48 14.75 -12.29
N ARG A 39 6.75 14.53 -11.00
CA ARG A 39 7.26 15.58 -10.08
C ARG A 39 8.68 16.02 -10.45
N MET A 40 9.54 15.06 -10.78
CA MET A 40 10.95 15.34 -11.11
C MET A 40 11.17 15.66 -12.58
N ARG A 41 10.13 15.53 -13.43
CA ARG A 41 10.21 15.70 -14.89
C ARG A 41 11.27 14.78 -15.54
N ILE A 42 11.35 13.55 -15.06
CA ILE A 42 12.26 12.52 -15.56
C ILE A 42 11.50 11.37 -16.21
N GLY A 43 12.20 10.58 -17.02
CA GLY A 43 11.64 9.37 -17.60
C GLY A 43 11.24 8.34 -16.54
N ARG A 44 10.17 7.58 -16.82
CA ARG A 44 9.65 6.53 -15.93
C ARG A 44 10.72 5.53 -15.49
N GLN A 45 11.64 5.18 -16.38
CA GLN A 45 12.73 4.26 -16.07
C GLN A 45 13.71 4.83 -15.04
N ALA A 46 14.03 6.13 -15.12
CA ALA A 46 14.87 6.81 -14.13
C ALA A 46 14.17 6.95 -12.78
N ALA A 47 12.85 7.18 -12.78
CA ALA A 47 12.05 7.25 -11.55
C ALA A 47 12.08 5.96 -10.74
N LYS A 48 12.24 4.79 -11.37
CA LYS A 48 12.36 3.51 -10.66
C LYS A 48 13.54 3.48 -9.69
N CYS A 49 14.63 4.21 -9.95
CA CYS A 49 15.78 4.25 -9.05
C CYS A 49 15.48 4.94 -7.72
N TYR A 50 14.45 5.79 -7.67
CA TYR A 50 14.06 6.52 -6.45
C TYR A 50 13.07 5.76 -5.57
N VAL A 51 12.44 4.70 -6.10
CA VAL A 51 11.60 3.80 -5.30
C VAL A 51 12.50 2.73 -4.68
N THR A 52 13.24 3.15 -3.65
CA THR A 52 14.13 2.30 -2.84
C THR A 52 13.34 1.51 -1.80
N GLU A 53 14.01 0.55 -1.12
CA GLU A 53 13.39 -0.18 -0.01
C GLU A 53 12.98 0.75 1.14
N ASP A 54 13.82 1.74 1.48
CA ASP A 54 13.47 2.74 2.51
C ASP A 54 12.22 3.54 2.15
N TYR A 55 12.06 3.86 0.87
CA TYR A 55 10.83 4.48 0.37
C TYR A 55 9.64 3.54 0.53
N LEU A 56 9.80 2.25 0.19
CA LEU A 56 8.73 1.25 0.32
C LEU A 56 8.31 1.04 1.78
N ARG A 57 9.25 1.06 2.74
CA ARG A 57 8.92 1.00 4.17
C ARG A 57 8.06 2.17 4.61
N LYS A 58 8.49 3.40 4.31
CA LYS A 58 7.72 4.63 4.60
C LYS A 58 6.36 4.64 3.90
N PHE A 59 6.30 4.12 2.68
CA PHE A 59 5.08 3.99 1.92
C PHE A 59 4.14 2.96 2.55
N GLY A 60 4.65 1.82 3.00
CA GLY A 60 3.90 0.83 3.78
C GLY A 60 3.35 1.41 5.08
N ASP A 61 4.15 2.17 5.83
CA ASP A 61 3.70 2.85 7.06
C ASP A 61 2.58 3.85 6.77
N HIS A 62 2.69 4.58 5.65
CA HIS A 62 1.65 5.50 5.19
C HIS A 62 0.34 4.78 4.85
N ILE A 63 0.41 3.68 4.08
CA ILE A 63 -0.76 2.84 3.77
C ILE A 63 -1.42 2.35 5.06
N ALA A 64 -0.63 1.80 5.98
CA ALA A 64 -1.14 1.29 7.24
C ALA A 64 -1.79 2.38 8.09
N ARG A 65 -1.22 3.60 8.10
CA ARG A 65 -1.83 4.76 8.77
C ARG A 65 -3.18 5.12 8.16
N VAL A 66 -3.27 5.25 6.84
CA VAL A 66 -4.52 5.58 6.15
C VAL A 66 -5.59 4.52 6.38
N ILE A 67 -5.22 3.24 6.40
CA ILE A 67 -6.14 2.14 6.70
C ILE A 67 -6.65 2.23 8.16
N ARG A 68 -5.77 2.49 9.13
CA ARG A 68 -6.17 2.67 10.53
C ARG A 68 -7.08 3.88 10.72
N GLU A 69 -6.77 5.00 10.06
CA GLU A 69 -7.61 6.20 10.07
C GLU A 69 -9.00 5.91 9.46
N ALA A 70 -9.05 5.18 8.34
CA ALA A 70 -10.31 4.78 7.72
C ALA A 70 -11.14 3.82 8.59
N GLN A 71 -10.49 2.91 9.31
CA GLN A 71 -11.15 2.02 10.28
C GLN A 71 -11.67 2.79 11.50
N ALA A 72 -10.93 3.77 12.00
CA ALA A 72 -11.34 4.60 13.12
C ALA A 72 -12.50 5.54 12.78
N ALA A 73 -12.56 6.04 11.53
CA ALA A 73 -13.64 6.88 11.04
C ALA A 73 -14.96 6.11 10.81
N ASP A 74 -14.89 4.79 10.61
CA ASP A 74 -16.06 3.92 10.43
C ASP A 74 -16.09 2.77 11.46
N PRO A 75 -16.52 3.05 12.72
CA PRO A 75 -16.59 2.04 13.77
C PRO A 75 -17.61 0.92 13.48
N ARG A 76 -18.43 1.03 12.42
CA ARG A 76 -19.42 0.02 12.04
C ARG A 76 -18.92 -0.99 11.01
N ARG A 77 -17.79 -0.74 10.35
CA ARG A 77 -17.25 -1.63 9.30
C ARG A 77 -16.67 -2.95 9.83
N GLY A 78 -16.45 -3.05 11.14
CA GLY A 78 -16.03 -4.28 11.84
C GLY A 78 -17.19 -5.14 12.40
N LEU A 79 -18.43 -4.65 12.38
CA LEU A 79 -19.59 -5.39 12.88
C LEU A 79 -20.26 -6.12 11.71
N ARG A 80 -19.96 -7.40 11.54
CA ARG A 80 -20.75 -8.29 10.67
C ARG A 80 -22.14 -8.42 11.30
N ALA A 81 -23.17 -7.88 10.65
CA ALA A 81 -24.55 -8.10 11.06
C ALA A 81 -24.82 -9.61 11.08
N VAL A 82 -25.12 -10.15 12.26
CA VAL A 82 -25.62 -11.52 12.42
C VAL A 82 -27.01 -11.52 11.80
N PRO A 83 -27.32 -12.42 10.84
CA PRO A 83 -28.69 -12.53 10.35
C PRO A 83 -29.55 -13.01 11.52
N THR A 84 -30.52 -12.20 11.93
CA THR A 84 -31.58 -12.63 12.83
C THR A 84 -32.36 -13.71 12.09
N SER A 85 -32.20 -14.96 12.48
CA SER A 85 -33.08 -16.04 12.05
C SER A 85 -34.43 -15.81 12.72
N GLU A 86 -35.44 -15.41 11.93
CA GLU A 86 -36.85 -15.68 12.21
C GLU A 86 -37.26 -17.01 11.58
#